data_AF-A0A7J4TGE3-F1
#
_entry.id   AF-A0A7J4TGE3-F1
#
_cell.length_a   1.000
_cell.length_b   1.000
_cell.length_c   1.000
_cell.angle_alpha   90.00
_cell.angle_beta   90.00
_cell.angle_gamma   90.00
#
_symmetry.space_group_name_H-M   'P 1'
#
loop_
_entity.id
_entity.type
_entity.pdbx_description
1 polymer ?
#
loop_
_entity_poly.entity_id
_entity_poly.type
_entity_poly.pdbx_seq_one_letter_code
_entity_poly.pdbx_strand_id
1 'polypeptide(L)'
;MAIGGENLIDLLKIMERWGLSDFWLPFMLIFVIVYAVLAKSKLLGEEQKRLNGAIALVLALLVTIPHVLQLYPPQFDVVEQFKNALPQTVLLLLGLTMFLLILGLVGREAMLGDHPLSGWFVILAAIVVIWIFGASADWWGGWNYIVEAFGSDAIAIVIMLLVFALIVWFVTKGSGKGEKAENALGKIGQGFSNLFPGGKK
;
A
#
# COMPACT_ATOMS: atom_id res chain seq x y z
N MET A 1 17.42 12.68 -32.46
CA MET A 1 17.31 11.29 -32.93
C MET A 1 17.58 10.37 -31.74
N ALA A 2 16.54 10.03 -30.97
CA ALA A 2 16.64 9.24 -29.74
C ALA A 2 16.05 7.83 -30.01
N ILE A 3 16.88 6.91 -30.49
CA ILE A 3 16.47 5.61 -31.06
C ILE A 3 16.43 4.48 -29.98
N GLY A 4 16.23 4.81 -28.71
CA GLY A 4 16.35 3.82 -27.62
C GLY A 4 15.03 3.46 -26.94
N GLY A 5 14.33 4.48 -26.42
CA GLY A 5 13.19 4.29 -25.51
C GLY A 5 11.83 4.18 -26.22
N GLU A 6 11.61 4.92 -27.30
CA GLU A 6 10.30 4.92 -27.99
C GLU A 6 10.01 3.56 -28.65
N ASN A 7 11.05 2.89 -29.18
CA ASN A 7 10.94 1.59 -29.84
C ASN A 7 10.44 0.48 -28.91
N LEU A 8 10.81 0.49 -27.62
CA LEU A 8 10.37 -0.53 -26.66
C LEU A 8 8.90 -0.31 -26.26
N ILE A 9 8.52 0.94 -26.01
CA ILE A 9 7.13 1.28 -25.67
C ILE A 9 6.22 0.92 -26.85
N ASP A 10 6.65 1.19 -28.07
CA ASP A 10 5.88 0.84 -29.27
C ASP A 10 5.81 -0.67 -29.49
N LEU A 11 6.88 -1.42 -29.21
CA LEU A 11 6.85 -2.89 -29.20
C LEU A 11 5.86 -3.42 -28.16
N LEU A 12 5.89 -2.90 -26.94
CA LEU A 12 4.96 -3.30 -25.87
C LEU A 12 3.51 -3.00 -26.24
N LYS A 13 3.23 -1.82 -26.83
CA LYS A 13 1.89 -1.48 -27.34
C LYS A 13 1.44 -2.41 -28.46
N ILE A 14 2.34 -2.86 -29.33
CA ILE A 14 2.01 -3.84 -30.38
C ILE A 14 1.68 -5.20 -29.75
N MET A 15 2.47 -5.65 -28.78
CA MET A 15 2.22 -6.90 -28.05
C MET A 15 0.89 -6.86 -27.29
N GLU A 16 0.61 -5.76 -26.61
CA GLU A 16 -0.67 -5.51 -25.92
C GLU A 16 -1.83 -5.50 -26.90
N ARG A 17 -1.72 -4.79 -28.03
CA ARG A 17 -2.77 -4.75 -29.06
C ARG A 17 -3.06 -6.12 -29.68
N TRP A 18 -2.08 -7.02 -29.70
CA TRP A 18 -2.25 -8.39 -30.19
C TRP A 18 -2.81 -9.34 -29.12
N GLY A 19 -3.11 -8.84 -27.91
CA GLY A 19 -3.57 -9.66 -26.78
C GLY A 19 -2.50 -10.60 -26.25
N LEU A 20 -1.23 -10.41 -26.62
CA LEU A 20 -0.15 -11.30 -26.22
C LEU A 20 0.08 -11.21 -24.71
N SER A 21 0.00 -10.00 -24.14
CA SER A 21 0.12 -9.80 -22.69
C SER A 21 -1.01 -10.49 -21.91
N ASP A 22 -2.24 -10.37 -22.40
CA ASP A 22 -3.44 -10.93 -21.77
C ASP A 22 -3.45 -12.46 -21.81
N PHE A 23 -2.81 -13.08 -22.81
CA PHE A 23 -2.61 -14.52 -22.86
C PHE A 23 -1.36 -14.98 -22.08
N TRP A 24 -0.21 -14.35 -22.35
CA TRP A 24 1.09 -14.88 -21.95
C TRP A 24 1.35 -14.75 -20.45
N LEU A 25 0.95 -13.63 -19.84
CA LEU A 25 1.14 -13.40 -18.41
C LEU A 25 0.40 -14.44 -17.55
N PRO A 26 -0.91 -14.65 -17.70
CA PRO A 26 -1.60 -15.67 -16.91
C PRO A 26 -1.17 -17.08 -17.29
N PHE A 27 -0.79 -17.32 -18.55
CA PHE A 27 -0.32 -18.64 -19.00
C PHE A 27 0.95 -19.04 -18.27
N MET A 28 1.96 -18.17 -18.29
CA MET A 28 3.23 -18.41 -17.61
C MET A 28 3.05 -18.56 -16.10
N LEU A 29 2.20 -17.72 -15.50
CA LEU A 29 1.90 -17.78 -14.07
C LEU A 29 1.30 -19.15 -13.67
N ILE A 30 0.24 -19.58 -14.36
CA ILE A 30 -0.44 -20.84 -14.07
C ILE A 30 0.48 -22.02 -14.37
N PHE A 31 1.18 -22.00 -15.50
CA PHE A 31 2.14 -23.04 -15.87
C PHE A 31 3.21 -23.23 -14.79
N VAL A 32 3.86 -22.15 -14.35
CA VAL A 32 4.93 -22.21 -13.35
C VAL A 32 4.40 -22.69 -12.00
N ILE A 33 3.25 -22.18 -11.55
CA ILE A 33 2.65 -22.60 -10.26
C ILE A 33 2.28 -24.08 -10.30
N VAL A 34 1.55 -24.52 -11.31
CA VAL A 34 1.11 -25.92 -11.44
C VAL A 34 2.32 -26.84 -11.58
N TYR A 35 3.29 -26.47 -12.41
CA TYR A 35 4.53 -27.24 -12.56
C TYR A 35 5.28 -27.35 -11.23
N ALA A 36 5.45 -26.24 -10.52
CA ALA A 36 6.16 -26.21 -9.25
C ALA A 36 5.44 -27.06 -8.18
N VAL A 37 4.11 -27.01 -8.12
CA VAL A 37 3.32 -27.83 -7.20
C VAL A 37 3.44 -29.32 -7.54
N LEU A 38 3.32 -29.69 -8.81
CA LEU A 38 3.48 -31.09 -9.25
C LEU A 38 4.91 -31.61 -9.00
N ALA A 39 5.92 -30.78 -9.27
CA ALA A 39 7.32 -31.12 -9.03
C ALA A 39 7.65 -31.26 -7.53
N LYS A 40 7.10 -30.37 -6.68
CA LYS A 40 7.34 -30.39 -5.23
C LYS A 40 6.56 -31.50 -4.51
N SER A 41 5.33 -31.78 -4.95
CA SER A 41 4.48 -32.81 -4.37
C SER A 41 4.85 -34.24 -4.78
N LYS A 42 5.61 -34.41 -5.88
CA LYS A 42 5.99 -35.71 -6.44
C LYS A 42 4.78 -36.63 -6.72
N LEU A 43 3.61 -36.05 -7.01
CA LEU A 43 2.34 -36.77 -7.18
C LEU A 43 2.40 -37.87 -8.26
N LEU A 44 3.21 -37.65 -9.31
CA LEU A 44 3.35 -38.55 -10.45
C LEU A 44 4.64 -39.39 -10.39
N GLY A 45 5.34 -39.38 -9.24
CA GLY A 45 6.64 -40.02 -9.05
C GLY A 45 7.82 -39.05 -9.13
N GLU A 46 8.96 -39.46 -8.57
CA GLU A 46 10.10 -38.57 -8.30
C GLU A 46 10.84 -38.09 -9.56
N GLU A 47 10.74 -38.83 -10.66
CA GLU A 47 11.49 -38.55 -11.90
C GLU A 47 10.64 -38.12 -13.09
N GLN A 48 9.33 -37.93 -12.90
CA GLN A 48 8.41 -37.62 -13.99
C GLN A 48 8.36 -36.13 -14.37
N LYS A 49 9.52 -35.48 -14.49
CA LYS A 49 9.63 -34.04 -14.80
C LYS A 49 8.97 -33.67 -16.13
N ARG A 50 9.08 -34.55 -17.14
CA ARG A 50 8.45 -34.36 -18.46
C ARG A 50 6.92 -34.40 -18.37
N LEU A 51 6.38 -35.34 -17.59
CA LEU A 51 4.92 -35.47 -17.41
C LEU A 51 4.36 -34.30 -16.61
N ASN A 52 5.05 -33.87 -15.54
CA ASN A 52 4.68 -32.67 -14.77
C ASN A 52 4.62 -31.44 -15.68
N GLY A 53 5.61 -31.27 -16.57
CA GLY A 53 5.64 -30.19 -17.55
C GLY A 53 4.48 -30.26 -18.53
N ALA A 54 4.21 -31.44 -19.10
CA ALA A 54 3.10 -31.65 -20.02
C ALA A 54 1.74 -31.35 -19.38
N ILE A 55 1.51 -31.83 -18.15
CA ILE A 55 0.24 -31.59 -17.44
C ILE A 55 0.10 -30.11 -17.07
N ALA A 56 1.16 -29.48 -16.57
CA ALA A 56 1.14 -28.06 -16.27
C ALA A 56 0.85 -27.22 -17.51
N LEU A 57 1.41 -27.59 -18.67
CA LEU A 57 1.15 -26.96 -19.95
C LEU A 57 -0.32 -27.07 -20.35
N VAL A 58 -0.88 -28.30 -20.31
CA VAL A 58 -2.28 -28.53 -20.66
C VAL A 58 -3.22 -27.76 -19.72
N LEU A 59 -2.96 -27.81 -18.40
CA LEU A 59 -3.78 -27.09 -17.42
C LEU A 59 -3.69 -25.56 -17.60
N ALA A 60 -2.50 -25.03 -17.87
CA ALA A 60 -2.32 -23.61 -18.16
C ALA A 60 -3.10 -23.18 -19.40
N LEU A 61 -3.04 -23.96 -20.49
CA LEU A 61 -3.82 -23.69 -21.71
C LEU A 61 -5.33 -23.81 -21.46
N LEU A 62 -5.76 -24.80 -20.69
CA LEU A 62 -7.17 -25.04 -20.37
C LEU A 62 -7.80 -23.88 -19.60
N VAL A 63 -7.02 -23.19 -18.76
CA VAL A 63 -7.49 -22.00 -18.02
C VAL A 63 -7.33 -20.70 -18.83
N THR A 64 -6.24 -20.55 -19.57
CA THR A 64 -5.95 -19.28 -20.27
C THR A 64 -6.70 -19.08 -21.58
N ILE A 65 -6.94 -20.14 -22.36
CA ILE A 65 -7.67 -20.00 -23.63
C ILE A 65 -9.10 -19.49 -23.38
N PRO A 66 -9.90 -20.07 -22.47
CA PRO A 66 -11.26 -19.60 -22.25
C PRO A 66 -11.30 -18.21 -21.59
N HIS A 67 -10.28 -17.82 -20.83
CA HIS A 67 -10.11 -16.46 -20.31
C HIS A 67 -9.97 -15.44 -21.43
N VAL A 68 -9.00 -15.63 -22.33
CA VAL A 68 -8.72 -14.68 -23.43
C VAL A 68 -9.88 -14.62 -24.43
N LEU A 69 -10.54 -15.75 -24.67
CA LEU A 69 -11.73 -15.81 -25.53
C LEU A 69 -13.02 -15.34 -24.83
N GLN A 70 -12.95 -14.93 -23.56
CA GLN A 70 -14.09 -14.49 -22.74
C GLN A 70 -15.24 -15.52 -22.72
N LEU A 71 -14.89 -16.81 -22.69
CA LEU A 71 -15.86 -17.91 -22.62
C LEU A 71 -16.32 -18.19 -21.18
N TYR A 72 -15.60 -17.68 -20.18
CA TYR A 72 -16.04 -17.74 -18.79
C TYR A 72 -17.14 -16.71 -18.52
N PRO A 73 -18.17 -17.05 -17.73
CA PRO A 73 -19.05 -16.04 -17.18
C PRO A 73 -18.23 -15.09 -16.28
N PRO A 74 -18.56 -13.78 -16.22
CA PRO A 74 -17.73 -12.76 -15.57
C PRO A 74 -17.32 -13.05 -14.12
N GLN A 75 -18.07 -13.88 -13.40
CA GLN A 75 -17.82 -14.18 -11.98
C GLN A 75 -16.92 -15.41 -11.77
N PHE A 76 -16.78 -16.28 -12.79
CA PHE A 76 -16.10 -17.57 -12.69
C PHE A 76 -14.73 -17.60 -13.39
N ASP A 77 -14.28 -16.45 -13.89
CA ASP A 77 -12.98 -16.36 -14.50
C ASP A 77 -11.87 -16.40 -13.45
N VAL A 78 -11.17 -17.54 -13.37
CA VAL A 78 -10.11 -17.76 -12.39
C VAL A 78 -8.97 -16.75 -12.56
N VAL A 79 -8.64 -16.36 -13.79
CA VAL A 79 -7.53 -15.43 -14.05
C VAL A 79 -7.88 -14.04 -13.51
N GLU A 80 -9.10 -13.57 -13.74
CA GLU A 80 -9.55 -12.27 -13.24
C GLU A 80 -9.63 -12.27 -11.70
N GLN A 81 -10.08 -13.36 -11.08
CA GLN A 81 -10.07 -13.48 -9.62
C GLN A 81 -8.64 -13.46 -9.06
N PHE A 82 -7.69 -14.11 -9.72
CA PHE A 82 -6.27 -14.01 -9.35
C PHE A 82 -5.74 -12.58 -9.50
N LYS A 83 -6.08 -11.88 -10.59
CA LYS A 83 -5.69 -10.48 -10.81
C LYS A 83 -6.22 -9.57 -9.70
N ASN A 84 -7.41 -9.83 -9.18
CA ASN A 84 -7.99 -9.06 -8.08
C ASN A 84 -7.40 -9.46 -6.71
N ALA A 85 -7.14 -10.75 -6.49
CA ALA A 85 -6.64 -11.26 -5.21
C ALA A 85 -5.13 -11.03 -5.00
N LEU A 86 -4.32 -11.10 -6.05
CA LEU A 86 -2.86 -11.04 -5.95
C LEU A 86 -2.36 -9.70 -5.38
N PRO A 87 -2.77 -8.52 -5.88
CA PRO A 87 -2.34 -7.25 -5.33
C PRO A 87 -2.70 -7.12 -3.84
N GLN A 88 -3.93 -7.48 -3.48
CA GLN A 88 -4.41 -7.42 -2.09
C GLN A 88 -3.61 -8.35 -1.18
N THR A 89 -3.30 -9.57 -1.63
CA THR A 89 -2.51 -10.54 -0.88
C THR A 89 -1.07 -10.07 -0.70
N VAL A 90 -0.45 -9.52 -1.75
CA VAL A 90 0.92 -8.96 -1.69
C VAL A 90 0.97 -7.76 -0.75
N LEU A 91 -0.02 -6.88 -0.80
CA LEU A 91 -0.14 -5.76 0.14
C LEU A 91 -0.25 -6.27 1.59
N LEU A 92 -1.08 -7.28 1.85
CA LEU A 92 -1.19 -7.88 3.17
C LEU A 92 0.15 -8.47 3.65
N LEU A 93 0.85 -9.21 2.79
CA LEU A 93 2.17 -9.77 3.11
C LEU A 93 3.20 -8.68 3.40
N LEU A 94 3.19 -7.60 2.62
CA LEU A 94 4.07 -6.44 2.85
C LEU A 94 3.74 -5.74 4.16
N GLY A 95 2.46 -5.53 4.47
CA GLY A 95 2.01 -4.95 5.74
C GLY A 95 2.40 -5.80 6.94
N LEU A 96 2.21 -7.13 6.85
CA LEU A 96 2.66 -8.07 7.88
C LEU A 96 4.18 -8.03 8.04
N THR A 97 4.93 -7.98 6.94
CA THR A 97 6.39 -7.88 6.96
C THR A 97 6.83 -6.58 7.64
N MET A 98 6.24 -5.44 7.29
CA MET A 98 6.53 -4.15 7.93
C MET A 98 6.20 -4.18 9.43
N PHE A 99 5.06 -4.76 9.80
CA PHE A 99 4.69 -4.94 11.19
C PHE A 99 5.72 -5.79 11.96
N LEU A 100 6.13 -6.93 11.41
CA LEU A 100 7.19 -7.77 11.99
C LEU A 100 8.54 -7.05 12.05
N LEU A 101 8.87 -6.19 11.08
CA LEU A 101 10.08 -5.37 11.11
C LEU A 101 10.03 -4.33 12.23
N ILE A 102 8.89 -3.67 12.45
CA ILE A 102 8.70 -2.71 13.55
C ILE A 102 8.81 -3.44 14.90
N LEU A 103 8.16 -4.60 15.03
CA LEU A 103 8.29 -5.43 16.23
C LEU A 103 9.72 -5.90 16.45
N GLY A 104 10.42 -6.32 15.40
CA GLY A 104 11.81 -6.77 15.48
C GLY A 104 12.78 -5.65 15.83
N LEU A 105 12.57 -4.46 15.26
CA LEU A 105 13.41 -3.29 15.48
C LEU A 105 13.18 -2.66 16.86
N VAL A 106 11.91 -2.44 17.23
CA VAL A 106 11.54 -1.72 18.46
C VAL A 106 11.43 -2.68 19.65
N GLY A 107 11.02 -3.93 19.42
CA GLY A 107 10.73 -4.90 20.49
C GLY A 107 11.95 -5.27 21.35
N ARG A 108 13.17 -5.11 20.83
CA ARG A 108 14.38 -5.36 21.62
C ARG A 108 14.62 -4.28 22.68
N GLU A 109 14.36 -3.02 22.38
CA GLU A 109 14.56 -1.90 23.32
C GLU A 109 13.31 -1.63 24.17
N ALA A 110 12.12 -1.88 23.63
CA ALA A 110 10.85 -1.69 24.32
C ALA A 110 10.60 -2.68 25.46
N MET A 111 11.25 -3.86 25.45
CA MET A 111 11.18 -4.84 26.55
C MET A 111 12.26 -4.66 27.62
N LEU A 112 13.28 -3.82 27.37
CA LEU A 112 14.46 -3.68 28.25
C LEU A 112 14.53 -2.34 29.00
N GLY A 113 13.63 -1.38 28.73
CA GLY A 113 13.62 -0.07 29.40
C GLY A 113 12.47 0.12 30.38
N ASP A 114 12.76 0.61 31.59
CA ASP A 114 11.82 0.98 32.66
C ASP A 114 10.80 2.10 32.30
N HIS A 115 10.72 2.51 31.03
CA HIS A 115 9.83 3.58 30.59
C HIS A 115 8.61 3.05 29.82
N PRO A 116 7.38 3.18 30.37
CA PRO A 116 6.14 2.69 29.75
C PRO A 116 5.79 3.40 28.42
N LEU A 117 6.52 4.45 28.04
CA LEU A 117 6.35 5.17 26.78
C LEU A 117 6.78 4.35 25.56
N SER A 118 7.70 3.39 25.70
CA SER A 118 8.21 2.61 24.55
C SER A 118 7.19 1.63 23.98
N GLY A 119 6.31 1.06 24.81
CA GLY A 119 5.29 0.10 24.36
C GLY A 119 4.15 0.77 23.58
N TRP A 120 3.79 2.01 23.94
CA TRP A 120 2.71 2.74 23.27
C TRP A 120 3.05 3.10 21.82
N PHE A 121 4.32 3.40 21.54
CA PHE A 121 4.80 3.65 20.18
C PHE A 121 4.64 2.44 19.25
N VAL A 122 4.86 1.23 19.76
CA VAL A 122 4.68 -0.01 18.99
C VAL A 122 3.21 -0.22 18.64
N ILE A 123 2.31 -0.01 19.60
CA ILE A 123 0.86 -0.13 19.38
C ILE A 123 0.38 0.93 18.38
N LEU A 124 0.83 2.18 18.52
CA LEU A 124 0.51 3.24 17.57
C LEU A 124 1.01 2.91 16.16
N ALA A 125 2.26 2.45 16.02
CA ALA A 125 2.82 2.06 14.74
C ALA A 125 2.07 0.87 14.11
N ALA A 126 1.68 -0.12 14.92
CA ALA A 126 0.85 -1.24 14.48
C ALA A 126 -0.51 -0.78 13.94
N ILE A 127 -1.18 0.13 14.67
CA ILE A 127 -2.46 0.71 14.26
C ILE A 127 -2.30 1.47 12.94
N VAL A 128 -1.25 2.29 12.79
CA VAL A 128 -0.97 3.04 11.57
C VAL A 128 -0.71 2.11 10.38
N VAL A 129 0.08 1.04 10.56
CA VAL A 129 0.33 0.05 9.50
C VAL A 129 -0.95 -0.66 9.09
N ILE A 130 -1.73 -1.16 10.05
CA ILE A 130 -3.03 -1.82 9.78
C ILE A 130 -3.97 -0.86 9.06
N TRP A 131 -3.99 0.42 9.47
CA TRP A 131 -4.82 1.44 8.85
C TRP A 131 -4.43 1.69 7.38
N ILE A 132 -3.15 1.94 7.10
CA ILE A 132 -2.63 2.21 5.75
C ILE A 132 -2.85 1.02 4.81
N PHE A 133 -2.54 -0.19 5.26
CA PHE A 133 -2.70 -1.39 4.44
C PHE A 133 -4.16 -1.80 4.27
N GLY A 134 -4.98 -1.65 5.30
CA GLY A 134 -6.43 -1.84 5.19
C GLY A 134 -7.07 -0.85 4.22
N ALA A 135 -6.57 0.39 4.18
CA ALA A 135 -7.06 1.40 3.23
C ALA A 135 -6.63 1.09 1.80
N SER A 136 -5.39 0.64 1.61
CA SER A 136 -4.88 0.22 0.30
C SER A 136 -5.59 -1.03 -0.24
N ALA A 137 -6.09 -1.90 0.64
CA ALA A 137 -6.82 -3.13 0.27
C ALA A 137 -8.35 -2.94 0.20
N ASP A 138 -8.83 -1.69 0.31
CA ASP A 138 -10.25 -1.33 0.31
C ASP A 138 -11.10 -2.02 1.39
N TRP A 139 -10.50 -2.41 2.51
CA TRP A 139 -11.21 -3.08 3.61
C TRP A 139 -12.19 -2.19 4.35
N TRP A 140 -11.97 -0.87 4.29
CA TRP A 140 -12.78 0.07 5.04
C TRP A 140 -14.11 0.38 4.36
N GLY A 141 -14.33 -0.03 3.09
CA GLY A 141 -15.60 0.01 2.33
C GLY A 141 -16.26 1.38 2.12
N GLY A 142 -15.95 2.35 2.97
CA GLY A 142 -16.43 3.73 2.98
C GLY A 142 -15.36 4.76 2.63
N TRP A 143 -14.11 4.33 2.43
CA TRP A 143 -13.04 5.22 2.00
C TRP A 143 -13.27 5.72 0.57
N ASN A 144 -13.80 4.87 -0.32
CA ASN A 144 -14.17 5.27 -1.68
C ASN A 144 -15.24 6.37 -1.71
N TYR A 145 -16.21 6.38 -0.79
CA TYR A 145 -17.19 7.47 -0.70
C TYR A 145 -16.57 8.80 -0.31
N ILE A 146 -15.59 8.80 0.61
CA ILE A 146 -14.87 10.02 1.00
C ILE A 146 -13.95 10.46 -0.13
N VAL A 147 -13.26 9.54 -0.80
CA VAL A 147 -12.37 9.85 -1.93
C VAL A 147 -13.11 10.31 -3.17
N GLU A 148 -14.27 9.74 -3.49
CA GLU A 148 -15.13 10.23 -4.57
C GLU A 148 -15.80 11.56 -4.21
N ALA A 149 -16.25 11.76 -2.96
CA ALA A 149 -16.91 13.00 -2.55
C ALA A 149 -15.95 14.20 -2.47
N PHE A 150 -14.70 13.98 -2.04
CA PHE A 150 -13.72 15.05 -1.87
C PHE A 150 -12.68 15.13 -3.00
N GLY A 151 -12.54 14.07 -3.82
CA GLY A 151 -11.52 13.98 -4.85
C GLY A 151 -10.13 13.62 -4.30
N SER A 152 -9.37 12.81 -5.04
CA SER A 152 -8.00 12.39 -4.67
C SER A 152 -7.08 13.57 -4.33
N ASP A 153 -7.24 14.68 -5.06
CA ASP A 153 -6.36 15.84 -4.97
C ASP A 153 -6.64 16.66 -3.71
N ALA A 154 -7.90 16.82 -3.30
CA ALA A 154 -8.23 17.53 -2.07
C ALA A 154 -7.78 16.75 -0.83
N ILE A 155 -7.91 15.42 -0.85
CA ILE A 155 -7.45 14.56 0.23
C ILE A 155 -5.92 14.62 0.36
N ALA A 156 -5.19 14.63 -0.77
CA ALA A 156 -3.73 14.82 -0.75
C ALA A 156 -3.33 16.17 -0.13
N ILE A 157 -4.05 17.26 -0.45
CA ILE A 157 -3.81 18.59 0.14
C ILE A 157 -4.11 18.58 1.65
N VAL A 158 -5.21 17.97 2.07
CA VAL A 158 -5.58 17.88 3.50
C VAL A 158 -4.55 17.06 4.27
N ILE A 159 -4.13 15.91 3.75
CA ILE A 159 -3.08 15.08 4.36
C ILE A 159 -1.76 15.86 4.42
N MET A 160 -1.38 16.57 3.35
CA MET A 160 -0.18 17.41 3.33
C MET A 160 -0.24 18.51 4.40
N LEU A 161 -1.38 19.20 4.54
CA LEU A 161 -1.61 20.21 5.57
C LEU A 161 -1.54 19.62 6.99
N LEU A 162 -2.10 18.43 7.18
CA LEU A 162 -2.12 17.75 8.47
C LEU A 162 -0.72 17.29 8.87
N VAL A 163 0.04 16.69 7.94
CA VAL A 163 1.45 16.32 8.14
C VAL A 163 2.30 17.57 8.40
N PHE A 164 2.08 18.66 7.65
CA PHE A 164 2.76 19.92 7.88
C PHE A 164 2.46 20.49 9.27
N ALA A 165 1.19 20.51 9.69
CA ALA A 165 0.79 20.95 11.03
C ALA A 165 1.40 20.06 12.13
N LEU A 166 1.48 18.76 11.90
CA LEU A 166 2.07 17.79 12.83
C LEU A 166 3.60 17.98 12.93
N ILE A 167 4.28 18.23 11.82
CA ILE A 167 5.71 18.60 11.79
C ILE A 167 5.92 19.91 12.52
N VAL A 168 5.15 20.96 12.22
CA VAL A 168 5.25 22.26 12.90
C VAL A 168 5.06 22.08 14.39
N TRP A 169 4.01 21.35 14.82
CA TRP A 169 3.75 21.06 16.22
C TRP A 169 4.89 20.28 16.87
N PHE A 170 5.40 19.23 16.21
CA PHE A 170 6.49 18.41 16.73
C PHE A 170 7.81 19.20 16.85
N VAL A 171 8.13 20.02 15.85
CA VAL A 171 9.33 20.88 15.83
C VAL A 171 9.22 22.01 16.85
N THR A 172 8.05 22.65 16.98
CA THR A 172 7.86 23.74 17.96
C THR A 172 7.79 23.23 19.40
N LYS A 173 7.41 21.97 19.63
CA LYS A 173 7.41 21.35 20.97
C LYS A 173 8.81 21.23 21.59
N GLY A 174 9.87 21.25 20.77
CA GLY A 174 11.27 21.08 21.20
C GLY A 174 11.99 22.35 21.69
N SER A 175 11.39 23.54 21.62
CA SER A 175 12.09 24.79 21.97
C SER A 175 11.32 25.65 22.99
N GLY A 176 11.34 25.18 24.23
CA GLY A 176 11.22 26.04 25.41
C GLY A 176 9.80 26.26 25.92
N LYS A 177 9.60 25.79 27.16
CA LYS A 177 8.74 26.32 28.23
C LYS A 177 7.75 27.41 27.80
N GLY A 178 6.46 27.16 28.08
CA GLY A 178 5.31 28.06 27.87
C GLY A 178 5.42 29.49 28.43
N GLU A 179 6.53 29.84 29.07
CA GLU A 179 6.90 31.16 29.55
C GLU A 179 7.15 32.18 28.40
N LYS A 180 7.57 31.75 27.20
CA LYS A 180 7.74 32.68 26.06
C LYS A 180 6.44 32.98 25.32
N ALA A 181 5.51 32.03 25.26
CA ALA A 181 4.22 32.20 24.61
C ALA A 181 3.28 33.10 25.44
N GLU A 182 3.24 32.93 26.76
CA GLU A 182 2.52 33.84 27.65
C GLU A 182 3.10 35.27 27.63
N ASN A 183 4.43 35.40 27.60
CA ASN A 183 5.07 36.71 27.50
C ASN A 183 4.88 37.39 26.13
N ALA A 184 4.78 36.64 25.04
CA ALA A 184 4.50 37.20 23.71
C ALA A 184 3.03 37.65 23.58
N LEU A 185 2.09 36.83 24.05
CA LEU A 185 0.66 37.18 24.08
C LEU A 185 0.38 38.34 25.04
N GLY A 186 1.05 38.39 26.21
CA GLY A 186 0.95 39.49 27.15
C GLY A 186 1.47 40.82 26.58
N LYS A 187 2.58 40.79 25.82
CA LYS A 187 3.13 41.98 25.14
C LYS A 187 2.24 42.47 23.99
N ILE A 188 1.60 41.56 23.26
CA ILE A 188 0.63 41.92 22.21
C ILE A 188 -0.63 42.52 22.82
N GLY A 189 -1.15 41.94 23.92
CA GLY A 189 -2.30 42.48 24.65
C GLY A 189 -2.05 43.88 25.21
N GLN A 190 -0.86 44.13 25.77
CA GLN A 190 -0.46 45.45 26.26
C GLN A 190 -0.23 46.47 25.13
N GLY A 191 0.31 46.04 23.98
CA GLY A 191 0.42 46.87 22.80
C GLY A 191 -0.95 47.29 22.25
N PHE A 192 -1.92 46.39 22.29
CA PHE A 192 -3.29 46.65 21.87
C PHE A 192 -4.04 47.56 22.86
N SER A 193 -3.87 47.37 24.17
CA SER A 193 -4.48 48.25 25.18
C SER A 193 -3.94 49.69 25.12
N ASN A 194 -2.67 49.86 24.75
CA ASN A 194 -2.05 51.18 24.61
C ASN A 194 -2.42 51.89 23.30
N LEU A 195 -2.90 51.15 22.28
CA LEU A 195 -3.43 51.70 21.03
C LEU A 195 -4.89 52.16 21.14
N PHE A 196 -5.61 51.71 22.17
CA PHE A 196 -6.97 52.17 22.47
C PHE A 196 -7.04 52.83 23.87
N PRO A 197 -6.38 53.98 24.09
CA PRO A 197 -6.50 54.70 25.33
C PRO A 197 -7.85 55.45 25.33
N GLY A 198 -8.88 54.85 25.93
CA GLY A 198 -10.05 55.62 26.36
C GLY A 198 -11.40 54.98 26.06
N GLY A 199 -11.97 54.41 27.12
CA GLY A 199 -13.37 54.06 27.18
C GLY A 199 -13.86 53.77 28.60
N LYS A 200 -13.28 54.42 29.63
CA LYS A 200 -13.95 54.52 30.93
C LYS A 200 -15.10 55.51 30.79
N LYS A 201 -16.33 54.99 30.82
CA LYS A 201 -17.36 55.47 31.73
C LYS A 201 -17.97 54.27 32.42
#